data_AF-A0A202DV74-F1
#
_entry.id   AF-A0A202DV74-F1
#
_cell.length_a   1.000
_cell.length_b   1.000
_cell.length_c   1.000
_cell.angle_alpha   90.00
_cell.angle_beta   90.00
_cell.angle_gamma   90.00
#
_symmetry.space_group_name_H-M   'P 1'
#
loop_
_entity.id
_entity.type
_entity.pdbx_description
1 polymer ?
#
loop_
_entity_poly.entity_id
_entity_poly.type
_entity_poly.pdbx_seq_one_letter_code
_entity_poly.pdbx_strand_id
1 'polypeptide(L)'
;MAKSSSLKKSGEEGSNNQDQKLLQPSTTVSFADVAHQTLIFNSNDPASKLVLELLDTRWMQRLRDVRQTGNTQLLYMYTEHSRFGHGLGVAYLAIKLMNHLATTSPEEIEPYKLAVAGAALL
;
A
#
# COMPACT_ATOMS: atom_id res chain seq x y z
N MET A 1 22.87 -21.14 -65.14
CA MET A 1 23.12 -22.51 -64.64
C MET A 1 23.59 -22.37 -63.19
N ALA A 2 22.72 -22.63 -62.20
CA ALA A 2 22.61 -23.88 -61.43
C ALA A 2 23.83 -24.10 -60.51
N LYS A 3 23.74 -24.41 -59.21
CA LYS A 3 22.66 -24.76 -58.27
C LYS A 3 23.31 -24.91 -56.86
N SER A 4 22.54 -24.66 -55.79
CA SER A 4 22.53 -25.36 -54.47
C SER A 4 23.80 -25.31 -53.57
N SER A 5 23.81 -25.39 -52.23
CA SER A 5 22.88 -25.82 -51.16
C SER A 5 23.50 -25.37 -49.80
N SER A 6 22.76 -24.80 -48.85
CA SER A 6 22.18 -25.46 -47.65
C SER A 6 22.90 -25.23 -46.31
N LEU A 7 22.13 -24.68 -45.37
CA LEU A 7 22.01 -24.98 -43.92
C LEU A 7 23.28 -25.10 -43.04
N LYS A 8 23.35 -24.32 -41.96
CA LYS A 8 22.91 -24.76 -40.60
C LYS A 8 22.89 -23.61 -39.57
N LYS A 9 21.85 -23.62 -38.73
CA LYS A 9 21.67 -22.87 -37.46
C LYS A 9 22.62 -23.37 -36.36
N SER A 10 22.95 -22.50 -35.40
CA SER A 10 22.90 -22.64 -33.93
C SER A 10 23.84 -21.59 -33.32
N GLY A 11 23.36 -20.76 -32.38
CA GLY A 11 23.67 -20.89 -30.94
C GLY A 11 24.97 -20.13 -30.66
N GLU A 12 25.18 -19.30 -29.64
CA GLU A 12 24.71 -19.17 -28.27
C GLU A 12 25.21 -17.77 -27.84
N GLU A 13 24.35 -16.92 -27.28
CA GLU A 13 24.22 -16.64 -25.84
C GLU A 13 25.14 -15.54 -25.29
N GLY A 14 24.54 -14.73 -24.43
CA GLY A 14 25.21 -13.86 -23.46
C GLY A 14 25.36 -12.41 -23.94
N SER A 15 24.80 -11.40 -23.28
CA SER A 15 24.04 -11.36 -22.03
C SER A 15 23.38 -9.99 -21.97
N ASN A 16 22.06 -9.97 -22.16
CA ASN A 16 21.19 -8.88 -21.73
C ASN A 16 21.36 -8.68 -20.22
N ASN A 17 21.81 -7.52 -19.78
CA ASN A 17 21.78 -7.14 -18.35
C ASN A 17 21.35 -5.68 -18.12
N GLN A 18 20.74 -5.03 -19.12
CA GLN A 18 20.22 -3.67 -18.97
C GLN A 18 18.71 -3.54 -19.19
N ASP A 19 18.04 -4.58 -19.72
CA ASP A 19 16.60 -4.55 -20.03
C ASP A 19 15.69 -5.23 -18.98
N GLN A 20 16.22 -5.65 -17.83
CA GLN A 20 15.42 -6.24 -16.74
C GLN A 20 15.16 -5.28 -15.56
N LYS A 21 14.89 -4.00 -15.86
CA LYS A 21 14.15 -3.13 -14.94
C LYS A 21 12.79 -2.77 -15.53
N LEU A 22 12.10 -3.77 -16.07
CA LEU A 22 10.74 -3.64 -16.56
C LEU A 22 9.76 -3.63 -15.38
N LEU A 23 9.24 -2.42 -15.12
CA LEU A 23 7.91 -2.15 -14.55
C LEU A 23 7.56 -2.96 -13.29
N GLN A 24 8.09 -2.56 -12.13
CA GLN A 24 7.29 -2.79 -10.92
C GLN A 24 6.06 -1.92 -11.04
N PRO A 25 4.82 -2.46 -11.05
CA PRO A 25 3.66 -1.60 -10.95
C PRO A 25 3.81 -0.88 -9.61
N SER A 26 3.97 0.43 -9.63
CA SER A 26 3.74 1.25 -8.45
C SER A 26 2.24 1.15 -8.17
N THR A 27 1.83 0.06 -7.53
CA THR A 27 0.44 -0.24 -7.26
C THR A 27 0.00 0.73 -6.18
N THR A 28 -0.46 1.89 -6.63
CA THR A 28 -1.10 2.89 -5.80
C THR A 28 -2.51 2.39 -5.52
N VAL A 29 -2.78 2.04 -4.26
CA VAL A 29 -4.11 1.62 -3.82
C VAL A 29 -4.80 2.84 -3.22
N SER A 30 -5.99 3.14 -3.73
CA SER A 30 -6.83 4.22 -3.21
C SER A 30 -8.06 3.66 -2.49
N PHE A 31 -8.39 4.25 -1.35
CA PHE A 31 -9.62 3.99 -0.62
C PHE A 31 -10.45 5.27 -0.56
N ALA A 32 -11.73 5.18 -0.89
CA ALA A 32 -12.65 6.29 -0.66
C ALA A 32 -12.94 6.42 0.83
N ASP A 33 -12.86 7.64 1.36
CA ASP A 33 -13.21 7.95 2.74
C ASP A 33 -14.10 9.20 2.79
N VAL A 34 -15.08 9.19 3.69
CA VAL A 34 -16.02 10.31 3.86
C VAL A 34 -15.34 11.50 4.51
N ALA A 35 -14.35 11.28 5.40
CA ALA A 35 -13.64 12.35 6.09
C ALA A 35 -12.45 12.90 5.29
N HIS A 36 -11.69 12.01 4.63
CA HIS A 36 -10.45 12.39 3.95
C HIS A 36 -10.54 12.34 2.41
N GLN A 37 -11.74 12.14 1.85
CA GLN A 37 -12.05 12.03 0.41
C GLN A 37 -11.43 10.80 -0.27
N THR A 38 -10.09 10.71 -0.31
CA THR A 38 -9.36 9.57 -0.89
C THR A 38 -8.06 9.33 -0.11
N LEU A 39 -7.94 8.16 0.51
CA LEU A 39 -6.71 7.68 1.13
C LEU A 39 -5.87 6.99 0.07
N ILE A 40 -4.64 7.47 -0.15
CA ILE A 40 -3.75 6.96 -1.20
C ILE A 40 -2.56 6.30 -0.52
N PHE A 41 -2.37 5.00 -0.79
CA PHE A 41 -1.25 4.22 -0.31
C PHE A 41 -0.36 3.82 -1.49
N ASN A 42 0.93 4.17 -1.40
CA ASN A 42 1.92 3.80 -2.41
C ASN A 42 2.66 2.55 -1.96
N SER A 43 2.54 1.46 -2.71
CA SER A 43 3.22 0.19 -2.40
C SER A 43 4.77 0.28 -2.40
N ASN A 44 5.33 1.38 -2.91
CA ASN A 44 6.77 1.66 -2.89
C ASN A 44 7.28 2.10 -1.50
N ASP A 45 6.42 2.67 -0.65
CA ASP A 45 6.77 3.06 0.71
C ASP A 45 6.60 1.86 1.66
N PRO A 46 7.63 1.47 2.42
CA PRO A 46 7.57 0.25 3.24
C PRO A 46 6.50 0.35 4.34
N ALA A 47 6.22 1.54 4.87
CA ALA A 47 5.15 1.76 5.85
C ALA A 47 3.75 1.57 5.23
N SER A 48 3.53 2.15 4.05
CA SER A 48 2.29 1.97 3.29
C SER A 48 2.07 0.50 2.89
N LYS A 49 3.13 -0.21 2.49
CA LYS A 49 3.06 -1.65 2.18
C LYS A 49 2.68 -2.48 3.41
N LEU A 50 3.29 -2.22 4.56
CA LEU A 50 2.96 -2.89 5.82
C LEU A 50 1.48 -2.68 6.19
N VAL A 51 0.96 -1.47 6.03
CA VAL A 51 -0.46 -1.18 6.29
C VAL A 51 -1.36 -1.98 5.35
N LEU A 52 -1.04 -2.06 4.06
CA LEU A 52 -1.80 -2.88 3.10
C LEU A 52 -1.79 -4.37 3.48
N GLU A 53 -0.63 -4.92 3.84
CA GLU A 53 -0.52 -6.31 4.30
C GLU A 53 -1.33 -6.57 5.58
N LEU A 54 -1.31 -5.63 6.53
CA LEU A 54 -2.11 -5.72 7.75
C LEU A 54 -3.61 -5.61 7.48
N LEU A 55 -4.02 -4.77 6.52
CA LEU A 55 -5.43 -4.64 6.12
C LEU A 55 -5.98 -5.94 5.54
N ASP A 56 -5.16 -6.71 4.81
CA ASP A 56 -5.57 -8.01 4.26
C ASP A 56 -5.69 -9.12 5.32
N THR A 57 -5.29 -8.87 6.57
CA THR A 57 -5.46 -9.84 7.66
C THR A 57 -6.92 -9.99 8.06
N ARG A 58 -7.32 -11.22 8.44
CA ARG A 58 -8.67 -11.49 8.97
C ARG A 58 -9.01 -10.64 10.20
N TRP A 59 -8.00 -10.32 11.02
CA TRP A 59 -8.17 -9.51 12.22
C TRP A 59 -8.61 -8.08 11.89
N MET A 60 -8.02 -7.47 10.86
CA MET A 60 -8.43 -6.15 10.39
C MET A 60 -9.76 -6.20 9.64
N GLN A 61 -9.96 -7.20 8.77
CA GLN A 61 -11.21 -7.32 8.02
C GLN A 61 -12.44 -7.51 8.92
N ARG A 62 -12.31 -8.17 10.09
CA ARG A 62 -13.41 -8.29 11.06
C ARG A 62 -13.94 -6.93 11.54
N LEU A 63 -13.08 -5.90 11.57
CA LEU A 63 -13.48 -4.58 12.07
C LEU A 63 -14.48 -3.90 11.14
N ARG A 64 -14.63 -4.37 9.89
CA ARG A 64 -15.64 -3.90 8.94
C ARG A 64 -17.06 -4.06 9.50
N ASP A 65 -17.29 -5.14 10.25
CA ASP A 65 -18.58 -5.45 10.86
C ASP A 65 -18.76 -4.78 12.24
N VAL A 66 -17.69 -4.21 12.80
CA VAL A 66 -17.74 -3.51 14.09
C VAL A 66 -18.04 -2.03 13.87
N ARG A 67 -19.21 -1.61 14.33
CA ARG A 67 -19.67 -0.22 14.27
C ARG A 67 -18.85 0.67 15.22
N GLN A 68 -18.50 1.86 14.78
CA GLN A 68 -17.81 2.87 15.59
C GLN A 68 -18.70 3.38 16.73
N THR A 69 -19.98 3.62 16.43
CA THR A 69 -20.94 4.33 17.29
C THR A 69 -21.98 3.41 17.96
N GLY A 70 -21.86 2.10 17.80
CA GLY A 70 -22.71 1.11 18.49
C GLY A 70 -24.22 1.35 18.28
N ASN A 71 -24.95 1.59 19.36
CA ASN A 71 -26.41 1.76 19.34
C ASN A 71 -26.85 3.14 18.82
N THR A 72 -25.94 4.11 18.74
CA THR A 72 -26.25 5.47 18.28
C THR A 72 -26.69 5.50 16.81
N GLN A 73 -26.30 4.48 16.01
CA GLN A 73 -26.79 4.30 14.63
C GLN A 73 -28.30 4.10 14.53
N LEU A 74 -28.95 3.55 15.57
CA LEU A 74 -30.41 3.38 15.58
C LEU A 74 -31.17 4.71 15.74
N LEU A 75 -30.48 5.76 16.18
CA LEU A 75 -31.04 7.09 16.42
C LEU A 75 -30.63 8.09 15.32
N TYR A 76 -29.44 7.91 14.74
CA TYR A 76 -28.87 8.84 13.76
C TYR A 76 -28.47 8.13 12.47
N MET A 77 -29.19 8.44 11.40
CA MET A 77 -29.03 7.83 10.06
C MET A 77 -27.66 8.09 9.39
N TYR A 78 -26.85 9.00 9.93
CA TYR A 78 -25.52 9.33 9.38
C TYR A 78 -24.36 8.64 10.13
N THR A 79 -24.62 7.90 11.21
CA THR A 79 -23.55 7.33 12.05
C THR A 79 -23.14 5.91 11.65
N GLU A 80 -23.17 5.61 10.35
CA GLU A 80 -22.83 4.30 9.78
C GLU A 80 -21.33 4.15 9.52
N HIS A 81 -20.49 4.54 10.47
CA HIS A 81 -19.04 4.39 10.33
C HIS A 81 -18.56 3.09 11.00
N SER A 82 -17.72 2.35 10.31
CA SER A 82 -17.05 1.16 10.84
C SER A 82 -15.71 1.52 11.49
N ARG A 83 -15.31 0.77 12.53
CA ARG A 83 -13.97 0.88 13.15
C ARG A 83 -12.85 0.65 12.13
N PHE A 84 -13.09 -0.14 11.09
CA PHE A 84 -12.16 -0.35 9.99
C PHE A 84 -11.80 0.96 9.28
N GLY A 85 -12.81 1.75 8.88
CA GLY A 85 -12.59 3.02 8.18
C GLY A 85 -11.87 4.03 9.08
N HIS A 86 -12.18 4.04 10.38
CA HIS A 86 -11.51 4.88 11.35
C HIS A 86 -10.02 4.52 11.49
N GLY A 87 -9.68 3.24 11.72
CA GLY A 87 -8.28 2.80 11.83
C GLY A 87 -7.47 3.04 10.55
N LEU A 88 -8.11 2.83 9.39
CA LEU A 88 -7.49 3.14 8.10
C LEU A 88 -7.13 4.63 7.95
N GLY A 89 -8.02 5.53 8.38
CA GLY A 89 -7.77 6.97 8.40
C GLY A 89 -6.64 7.37 9.37
N VAL A 90 -6.58 6.75 10.55
CA VAL A 90 -5.51 7.00 11.54
C VAL A 90 -4.15 6.57 10.99
N ALA A 91 -4.06 5.38 10.37
CA ALA A 91 -2.83 4.92 9.72
C ALA A 91 -2.36 5.85 8.59
N TYR A 92 -3.29 6.36 7.77
CA TYR A 92 -2.98 7.34 6.74
C TYR A 92 -2.42 8.65 7.31
N LEU A 93 -3.06 9.19 8.35
CA LEU A 93 -2.59 10.41 9.01
C LEU A 93 -1.23 10.22 9.68
N ALA A 94 -1.00 9.06 10.29
CA ALA A 94 0.28 8.72 10.90
C ALA A 94 1.42 8.66 9.87
N ILE A 95 1.19 8.03 8.71
CA ILE A 95 2.18 8.01 7.62
C ILE A 95 2.45 9.44 7.11
N LYS A 96 1.40 10.26 6.94
CA LYS A 96 1.54 11.64 6.50
C LYS A 96 2.32 12.49 7.50
N LEU A 97 2.06 12.31 8.80
CA LEU A 97 2.79 12.95 9.88
C LEU A 97 4.27 12.55 9.88
N MET A 98 4.56 11.25 9.79
CA MET A 98 5.94 10.75 9.76
C MET A 98 6.69 11.25 8.53
N ASN A 99 6.06 11.29 7.36
CA ASN A 99 6.65 11.87 6.16
C ASN A 99 6.92 13.37 6.31
N HIS A 100 6.03 14.12 6.96
CA HIS A 100 6.25 15.54 7.25
C HIS A 100 7.41 15.73 8.23
N LEU A 101 7.46 14.97 9.32
CA LEU A 101 8.53 15.08 10.30
C LEU A 101 9.90 14.66 9.71
N ALA A 102 9.92 13.66 8.82
CA ALA A 102 11.14 13.25 8.11
C ALA A 102 11.76 14.37 7.25
N THR A 103 10.99 15.39 6.85
CA THR A 103 11.55 16.57 6.17
C THR A 103 12.39 17.46 7.10
N THR A 104 12.11 17.40 8.41
CA THR A 104 12.78 18.23 9.43
C THR A 104 13.92 17.48 10.11
N SER A 105 13.72 16.21 10.46
CA SER A 105 14.69 15.40 11.22
C SER A 105 14.75 13.93 10.74
N PRO A 106 15.30 13.64 9.55
CA PRO A 106 15.21 12.32 8.94
C PRO A 106 15.88 11.19 9.73
N GLU A 107 17.05 11.43 10.34
CA GLU A 107 17.83 10.39 11.04
C GLU A 107 17.12 9.83 12.28
N GLU A 108 16.30 10.63 12.95
CA GLU A 108 15.59 10.21 14.17
C GLU A 108 14.29 9.44 13.88
N ILE A 109 13.71 9.62 12.70
CA ILE A 109 12.30 9.25 12.41
C ILE A 109 12.19 7.97 11.58
N GLU A 110 13.12 7.77 10.64
CA GLU A 110 13.17 6.57 9.80
C GLU A 110 13.00 5.25 10.57
N PRO A 111 13.67 5.00 11.72
CA PRO A 111 13.50 3.73 12.43
C PRO A 111 12.09 3.53 13.01
N TYR A 112 11.36 4.61 13.34
CA TYR A 112 10.04 4.52 13.96
C TYR A 112 8.90 4.49 12.96
N LYS A 113 9.15 4.80 11.69
CA LYS A 113 8.11 4.92 10.66
C LYS A 113 7.25 3.66 10.53
N LEU A 114 7.87 2.48 10.57
CA LEU A 114 7.17 1.20 10.51
C LEU A 114 6.38 0.90 11.79
N ALA A 115 6.97 1.17 12.96
CA ALA A 115 6.34 0.94 14.25
C ALA A 115 5.11 1.84 14.43
N VAL A 116 5.22 3.11 14.04
CA VAL A 116 4.11 4.08 14.08
C VAL A 116 3.00 3.69 13.11
N ALA A 117 3.33 3.23 11.90
CA ALA A 117 2.33 2.78 10.94
C ALA A 117 1.57 1.53 11.44
N GLY A 118 2.26 0.58 12.08
CA GLY A 118 1.62 -0.58 12.71
C GLY A 118 0.78 -0.22 13.93
N ALA A 119 1.30 0.65 14.82
CA ALA A 119 0.59 1.09 16.02
C ALA A 119 -0.63 1.96 15.72
N ALA A 120 -0.61 2.71 14.62
CA ALA A 120 -1.74 3.51 14.17
C ALA A 120 -2.94 2.66 13.69
N LEU A 121 -2.71 1.38 13.39
CA LEU A 121 -3.71 0.46 12.85
C LEU A 121 -4.29 -0.51 13.89
N LEU A 122 -3.53 -0.82 14.95
CA LEU A 122 -3.88 -1.77 16.03
C LEU A 122 -4.56 -1.07 17.22
#